data_AF-A0A0S7ZNT7-F1
#
_entry.id   AF-A0A0S7ZNT7-F1
#
_cell.length_a   1.000
_cell.length_b   1.000
_cell.length_c   1.000
_cell.angle_alpha   90.00
_cell.angle_beta   90.00
_cell.angle_gamma   90.00
#
_symmetry.space_group_name_H-M   'P 1'
#
loop_
_entity.id
_entity.type
_entity.pdbx_description
1 polymer ?
#
loop_
_entity_poly.entity_id
_entity_poly.type
_entity_poly.pdbx_seq_one_letter_code
_entity_poly.pdbx_strand_id
1 'polypeptide(L)' 'IRALMMSSARMVIIPMQDLLGLGEEARMNYPSTSEGNWEWRISAKQFTQVLRKKILDLTEIYGRA' A
#
# COMPACT_ATOMS: atom_id res chain seq x y z
N ILE A 1 0.20 0.24 8.83
CA ILE A 1 0.19 1.62 8.28
C ILE A 1 0.29 2.70 9.36
N ARG A 2 -0.68 2.88 10.26
CA ARG A 2 -0.65 3.94 11.29
C ARG A 2 0.64 3.96 12.14
N ALA A 3 1.09 2.79 12.60
CA ALA A 3 2.34 2.67 13.35
C ALA A 3 3.57 3.13 12.54
N LEU A 4 3.62 2.85 11.23
CA LEU A 4 4.69 3.31 10.35
C LEU A 4 4.65 4.84 10.20
N MET A 5 3.46 5.40 9.95
CA MET A 5 3.27 6.85 9.84
C MET A 5 3.61 7.61 11.14
N MET A 6 3.37 7.01 12.31
CA MET A 6 3.71 7.59 13.61
C MET A 6 5.21 7.54 13.95
N SER A 7 5.99 6.67 13.27
CA SER A 7 7.41 6.51 13.56
C SER A 7 8.22 7.81 13.38
N SER A 8 9.41 7.88 13.96
CA SER A 8 10.37 8.98 13.75
C SER A 8 11.10 8.92 12.40
N ALA A 9 10.81 7.93 11.55
CA ALA A 9 11.47 7.78 10.26
C ALA A 9 11.17 8.98 9.35
N ARG A 10 12.19 9.48 8.64
CA ARG A 10 12.03 10.57 7.66
C ARG A 10 11.11 10.18 6.50
N MET A 11 11.20 8.94 6.05
CA MET A 11 10.44 8.42 4.90
C MET A 11 9.70 7.14 5.30
N VAL A 12 8.44 7.03 4.86
CA VAL A 12 7.60 5.85 5.01
C VAL A 12 7.11 5.45 3.63
N ILE A 13 7.43 4.24 3.20
CA ILE A 13 6.99 3.68 1.92
C ILE A 13 6.01 2.54 2.24
N ILE A 14 4.87 2.53 1.56
CA ILE A 14 3.80 1.54 1.76
C ILE A 14 3.49 0.91 0.41
N PRO A 15 3.52 -0.44 0.28
CA PRO A 15 3.05 -1.13 -0.90
C PRO A 15 1.59 -0.79 -1.21
N MET A 16 1.24 -0.69 -2.49
CA MET A 16 -0.13 -0.36 -2.90
C MET A 16 -1.13 -1.44 -2.45
N GLN A 17 -0.69 -2.70 -2.35
CA GLN A 17 -1.46 -3.82 -1.82
C GLN A 17 -1.95 -3.57 -0.39
N ASP A 18 -1.09 -3.04 0.48
CA ASP A 18 -1.43 -2.73 1.87
C ASP A 18 -2.41 -1.54 1.97
N LEU A 19 -2.27 -0.56 1.08
CA LEU A 19 -3.19 0.58 1.01
C LEU A 19 -4.60 0.13 0.62
N LEU A 20 -4.68 -0.83 -0.31
CA LEU A 20 -5.91 -1.47 -0.78
C LEU A 20 -6.45 -2.53 0.20
N GLY A 21 -5.63 -3.02 1.13
CA GLY A 21 -6.00 -4.06 2.09
C GLY A 21 -6.22 -5.43 1.44
N LEU A 22 -5.43 -5.76 0.41
CA LEU A 22 -5.50 -7.03 -0.30
C LEU A 22 -4.77 -8.14 0.47
N GLY A 23 -5.14 -9.40 0.19
CA GLY A 23 -4.55 -10.58 0.80
C GLY A 23 -3.34 -11.12 0.02
N GLU A 24 -3.04 -12.40 0.24
CA GLU A 24 -1.90 -13.09 -0.38
C GLU A 24 -1.98 -13.15 -1.90
N GLU A 25 -3.19 -13.09 -2.48
CA GLU A 25 -3.41 -13.04 -3.93
C GLU A 25 -2.77 -11.82 -4.60
N ALA A 26 -2.47 -10.78 -3.83
CA ALA A 26 -1.84 -9.57 -4.32
C ALA A 26 -0.31 -9.55 -4.15
N ARG A 27 0.28 -10.61 -3.61
CA ARG A 27 1.71 -10.68 -3.36
C ARG A 27 2.49 -10.59 -4.67
N MET A 28 3.42 -9.64 -4.71
CA MET A 28 4.21 -9.37 -5.92
C MET A 28 5.23 -10.48 -6.22
N ASN A 29 5.82 -11.08 -5.19
CA ASN A 29 6.88 -12.08 -5.38
C ASN A 29 6.93 -13.10 -4.23
N TYR A 30 7.07 -14.37 -4.60
CA TYR A 30 7.45 -15.49 -3.76
C TYR A 30 8.88 -15.90 -4.16
N PRO A 31 9.90 -15.56 -3.34
CA PRO A 31 11.27 -15.98 -3.61
C PRO A 31 11.36 -17.51 -3.76
N SER A 32 12.26 -17.96 -4.65
CA SER A 32 12.48 -19.37 -4.96
C SER A 32 11.34 -20.08 -5.71
N THR A 33 10.40 -19.34 -6.31
CA THR A 33 9.46 -19.87 -7.31
C THR A 33 9.75 -19.28 -8.69
N SER A 34 9.55 -20.07 -9.75
CA SER A 34 9.80 -19.67 -11.13
C SER A 34 8.58 -19.07 -11.83
N GLU A 35 7.38 -19.30 -11.31
CA GLU A 35 6.10 -18.93 -11.93
C GLU A 35 5.20 -18.17 -10.94
N GLY A 36 4.26 -17.37 -11.47
CA GLY A 36 3.27 -16.64 -10.68
C GLY A 36 3.80 -15.39 -9.94
N ASN A 37 5.01 -14.94 -10.27
CA ASN A 37 5.63 -13.74 -9.69
C ASN A 37 5.54 -12.55 -10.64
N TRP A 38 5.52 -11.34 -10.08
CA TRP A 38 5.53 -10.05 -10.80
C TRP A 38 4.28 -9.79 -11.65
N GLU A 39 3.22 -10.57 -11.42
CA GLU A 39 1.98 -10.50 -12.20
C GLU A 39 0.93 -9.58 -11.57
N TRP A 40 1.12 -9.14 -10.32
CA TRP A 40 0.15 -8.29 -9.65
C TRP A 40 -0.02 -6.95 -10.36
N ARG A 41 -1.28 -6.59 -10.63
CA ARG A 41 -1.65 -5.33 -11.25
C ARG A 41 -2.84 -4.71 -10.54
N ILE A 42 -2.78 -3.40 -10.38
CA ILE A 42 -3.92 -2.62 -9.91
C ILE A 42 -4.98 -2.49 -11.01
N SER A 43 -6.25 -2.62 -10.64
CA SER A 43 -7.39 -2.33 -11.50
C SER A 43 -7.75 -0.85 -11.43
N ALA A 44 -8.16 -0.26 -12.56
CA ALA A 44 -8.62 1.12 -12.62
C ALA A 44 -9.76 1.41 -11.61
N LYS A 45 -10.61 0.40 -11.33
CA LYS A 45 -11.72 0.49 -10.37
C LYS A 45 -11.26 0.68 -8.92
N GLN A 46 -10.02 0.35 -8.60
CA GLN A 46 -9.46 0.47 -7.25
C GLN A 46 -8.98 1.90 -6.93
N PHE A 47 -8.84 2.76 -7.95
CA PHE A 47 -8.58 4.19 -7.75
C PHE A 47 -9.87 4.93 -7.35
N THR A 48 -10.26 4.76 -6.08
CA THR A 48 -11.48 5.36 -5.53
C THR A 48 -11.19 6.65 -4.77
N GLN A 49 -12.18 7.54 -4.70
CA GLN A 49 -12.09 8.73 -3.85
C GLN A 49 -11.97 8.38 -2.36
N VAL A 50 -12.53 7.23 -1.96
CA VAL A 50 -12.41 6.71 -0.59
C VAL A 50 -10.95 6.39 -0.26
N LEU A 51 -10.25 5.70 -1.16
CA LEU A 51 -8.83 5.41 -0.99
C LEU A 51 -7.99 6.68 -0.95
N ARG A 52 -8.24 7.62 -1.87
CA ARG A 52 -7.58 8.93 -1.90
C ARG A 52 -7.75 9.67 -0.57
N LYS A 53 -8.98 9.78 -0.08
CA LYS A 53 -9.27 10.44 1.19
C LYS A 53 -8.59 9.75 2.37
N LYS A 54 -8.64 8.42 2.43
CA LYS A 54 -7.97 7.64 3.48
C LYS A 54 -6.46 7.91 3.51
N ILE A 55 -5.81 7.97 2.35
CA ILE A 55 -4.37 8.27 2.24
C ILE A 55 -4.09 9.69 2.73
N LEU A 56 -4.85 10.68 2.25
CA LEU A 56 -4.72 12.09 2.65
C LEU A 56 -4.89 12.28 4.16
N ASP A 57 -5.97 11.73 4.73
CA ASP A 57 -6.27 11.84 6.15
C ASP A 57 -5.12 11.23 6.99
N LEU A 58 -4.57 10.09 6.55
CA LEU A 58 -3.42 9.48 7.23
C LEU A 58 -2.17 10.35 7.15
N THR A 59 -1.86 10.93 6.00
CA THR A 59 -0.68 11.79 5.86
C THR A 59 -0.82 13.09 6.65
N GLU A 60 -2.01 13.70 6.68
CA GLU A 60 -2.27 14.91 7.48
C GLU A 60 -2.17 14.64 8.99
N ILE A 61 -2.81 13.58 9.49
CA ILE A 61 -2.81 13.25 10.94
C ILE A 61 -1.40 13.06 11.48
N TYR A 62 -0.48 12.50 10.68
CA TYR A 62 0.88 12.20 11.11
C TYR A 62 1.93 13.21 10.61
N GLY A 63 1.52 14.34 10.01
CA GLY A 63 2.43 15.40 9.58
C GLY A 63 3.35 15.00 8.42
N ARG A 64 2.83 14.25 7.45
CA ARG A 64 3.55 13.70 6.28
C ARG A 64 2.88 14.03 4.94
N ALA A 65 2.03 15.07 4.90
CA ALA A 65 1.35 15.54 3.70
C ALA A 65 2.21 16.51 2.88
#